data_AF-A0A3Q8BZ72-F1
#
_entry.id   AF-A0A3Q8BZ72-F1
#
_cell.length_a   1.000
_cell.length_b   1.000
_cell.length_c   1.000
_cell.angle_alpha   90.00
_cell.angle_beta   90.00
_cell.angle_gamma   90.00
#
_symmetry.space_group_name_H-M   'P 1'
#
loop_
_entity.id
_entity.type
_entity.pdbx_description
1 polymer ?
#
loop_
_entity_poly.entity_id
_entity_poly.type
_entity_poly.pdbx_seq_one_letter_code
_entity_poly.pdbx_strand_id
1 'polypeptide(L)'
;MFILLWSLMFKNSLLMMILNMEMAMILIFLFMFSYKIKIVMIMFMVMMVCEAMVGLIYCACWSMIFNNLKAHKISLSKYAS
;
A
#
# COMPACT_ATOMS: atom_id res chain seq x y z
N MET A 1 11.30 -6.32 8.67
CA MET A 1 10.45 -6.78 7.54
C MET A 1 9.26 -7.62 8.03
N PHE A 2 9.48 -8.68 8.83
CA PHE A 2 8.40 -9.55 9.35
C PHE A 2 7.29 -8.79 10.10
N ILE A 3 7.64 -7.81 10.94
CA ILE A 3 6.66 -7.01 11.72
C ILE A 3 5.74 -6.18 10.82
N LEU A 4 6.23 -5.65 9.70
CA LEU A 4 5.43 -4.84 8.77
C LEU A 4 4.51 -5.71 7.92
N LEU A 5 5.02 -6.85 7.44
CA LEU A 5 4.23 -7.85 6.73
C LEU A 5 3.14 -8.46 7.63
N TRP A 6 3.46 -8.69 8.90
CA TRP A 6 2.47 -9.09 9.90
C TRP A 6 1.43 -7.99 10.12
N SER A 7 1.86 -6.73 10.29
CA SER A 7 0.95 -5.60 10.46
C SER A 7 0.00 -5.42 9.27
N LEU A 8 0.40 -5.73 8.04
CA LEU A 8 -0.46 -5.74 6.86
C LEU A 8 -1.67 -6.67 6.98
N MET A 9 -1.52 -7.82 7.65
CA MET A 9 -2.58 -8.83 7.79
C MET A 9 -3.70 -8.43 8.75
N PHE A 10 -3.45 -7.48 9.67
CA PHE A 10 -4.39 -7.16 10.76
C PHE A 10 -4.99 -5.76 10.67
N LYS A 11 -4.64 -4.96 9.65
CA LYS A 11 -5.18 -3.60 9.52
C LYS A 11 -6.50 -3.60 8.76
N ASN A 12 -7.50 -3.01 9.41
CA ASN A 12 -8.87 -2.95 8.89
C ASN A 12 -9.10 -1.82 7.88
N SER A 13 -8.20 -0.86 7.74
CA SER A 13 -8.36 0.31 6.85
C SER A 13 -7.41 0.24 5.66
N LEU A 14 -7.94 0.48 4.45
CA LEU A 14 -7.20 0.47 3.19
C LEU A 14 -6.03 1.46 3.20
N LEU A 15 -6.27 2.68 3.69
CA LEU A 15 -5.22 3.71 3.82
C LEU A 15 -4.05 3.21 4.68
N MET A 16 -4.39 2.50 5.75
CA MET A 16 -3.44 1.98 6.71
C MET A 16 -2.65 0.78 6.19
N MET A 17 -3.21 0.00 5.25
CA MET A 17 -2.49 -1.00 4.48
C MET A 17 -1.51 -0.34 3.51
N ILE A 18 -1.93 0.66 2.74
CA ILE A 18 -1.07 1.39 1.79
C ILE A 18 0.14 1.99 2.51
N LEU A 19 -0.08 2.68 3.64
CA LEU A 19 1.00 3.21 4.47
C LEU A 19 2.01 2.15 4.94
N ASN A 20 1.55 0.93 5.26
CA ASN A 20 2.46 -0.15 5.65
C ASN A 20 3.28 -0.68 4.48
N MET A 21 2.72 -0.71 3.26
CA MET A 21 3.45 -1.10 2.05
C MET A 21 4.56 -0.09 1.75
N GLU A 22 4.26 1.21 1.84
CA GLU A 22 5.26 2.28 1.68
C GLU A 22 6.40 2.13 2.70
N MET A 23 6.07 1.88 3.97
CA MET A 23 7.09 1.68 5.00
C MET A 23 7.96 0.44 4.74
N ALA A 24 7.41 -0.63 4.15
CA ALA A 24 8.18 -1.80 3.75
C ALA A 24 9.10 -1.50 2.56
N MET A 25 8.62 -0.77 1.56
CA MET A 25 9.39 -0.36 0.38
C MET A 25 10.53 0.60 0.77
N ILE A 26 10.29 1.56 1.67
CA ILE A 26 11.33 2.45 2.20
C ILE A 26 12.44 1.68 2.91
N LEU A 27 12.10 0.63 3.67
CA LEU A 27 13.11 -0.22 4.29
C LEU A 27 13.95 -0.97 3.25
N ILE A 28 13.33 -1.49 2.19
CA ILE A 28 14.05 -2.13 1.08
C ILE A 28 14.98 -1.11 0.42
N PHE A 29 14.51 0.11 0.19
CA PHE A 29 15.30 1.20 -0.37
C PHE A 29 16.54 1.52 0.50
N LEU A 30 16.40 1.56 1.82
CA LEU A 30 17.52 1.77 2.75
C LEU A 30 18.54 0.61 2.71
N PHE A 31 18.07 -0.63 2.57
CA PHE A 31 18.96 -1.77 2.32
C PHE A 31 19.71 -1.60 1.00
N MET A 32 19.03 -1.26 -0.09
CA MET A 32 19.65 -1.05 -1.41
C MET A 32 20.66 0.12 -1.43
N PHE A 33 20.41 1.17 -0.64
CA PHE A 33 21.36 2.28 -0.46
C PHE A 33 22.72 1.80 0.05
N SER A 34 22.71 0.81 0.94
CA SER A 34 23.93 0.20 1.49
C SER A 34 24.75 -0.51 0.40
N TYR A 35 24.11 -1.02 -0.65
CA TYR A 35 24.75 -1.69 -1.80
C TYR A 35 25.21 -0.72 -2.92
N LYS A 36 25.01 0.60 -2.76
CA LYS A 36 25.49 1.66 -3.68
C LYS A 36 25.02 1.54 -5.15
N ILE A 37 23.92 0.85 -5.43
CA ILE A 37 23.40 0.66 -6.79
C ILE A 37 22.54 1.86 -7.22
N LYS A 38 23.18 2.97 -7.61
CA LYS A 38 22.52 4.29 -7.82
C LYS A 38 21.35 4.29 -8.82
N ILE A 39 21.50 3.65 -10.00
CA ILE A 39 20.45 3.65 -11.04
C ILE A 39 19.20 2.91 -10.56
N VAL A 40 19.39 1.75 -9.95
CA VAL A 40 18.27 0.92 -9.47
C VAL A 40 17.52 1.62 -8.35
N MET A 41 18.21 2.40 -7.50
CA MET A 41 17.56 3.20 -6.48
C MET A 41 16.64 4.29 -7.03
N ILE A 42 17.05 4.97 -8.11
CA ILE A 42 16.21 6.00 -8.75
C ILE A 42 14.97 5.36 -9.36
N MET A 43 15.14 4.25 -10.09
CA MET A 43 14.00 3.50 -10.65
C MET A 43 13.05 2.99 -9.55
N PHE A 44 13.59 2.55 -8.42
CA PHE A 44 12.80 2.09 -7.28
C PHE A 44 12.02 3.23 -6.62
N MET A 45 12.61 4.43 -6.48
CA MET A 45 11.86 5.61 -6.00
C MET A 45 10.67 5.95 -6.90
N VAL A 46 10.87 5.97 -8.22
CA VAL A 46 9.79 6.26 -9.16
C VAL A 46 8.69 5.22 -9.03
N MET A 47 9.05 3.93 -8.92
CA MET A 47 8.09 2.85 -8.71
C MET A 47 7.27 3.02 -7.42
N MET A 48 7.92 3.34 -6.29
CA MET A 48 7.24 3.60 -5.02
C MET A 48 6.18 4.70 -5.18
N VAL A 49 6.56 5.84 -5.77
CA VAL A 49 5.62 6.97 -5.96
C VAL A 49 4.47 6.59 -6.89
N CYS A 50 4.74 5.89 -7.99
CA CYS A 50 3.68 5.47 -8.91
C CYS A 50 2.67 4.52 -8.24
N GLU A 51 3.15 3.54 -7.49
CA GLU A 51 2.28 2.59 -6.78
C GLU A 51 1.46 3.29 -5.70
N ALA A 52 2.07 4.17 -4.90
CA ALA A 52 1.40 5.00 -3.92
C ALA A 52 0.23 5.80 -4.54
N MET A 53 0.48 6.45 -5.69
CA MET A 53 -0.55 7.23 -6.40
C MET A 53 -1.73 6.36 -6.82
N VAL A 54 -1.48 5.19 -7.41
CA VAL A 54 -2.53 4.27 -7.84
C VAL A 54 -3.32 3.75 -6.63
N GLY A 55 -2.63 3.37 -5.55
CA GLY A 55 -3.25 2.93 -4.30
C GLY A 55 -4.14 4.00 -3.67
N LEU A 56 -3.69 5.26 -3.67
CA LEU A 56 -4.45 6.40 -3.13
C LEU A 56 -5.66 6.75 -4.00
N ILE A 57 -5.56 6.70 -5.32
CA ILE A 57 -6.71 6.90 -6.22
C ILE A 57 -7.76 5.82 -5.95
N TYR A 58 -7.35 4.56 -5.85
CA TYR A 58 -8.25 3.46 -5.52
C TYR A 58 -8.91 3.66 -4.15
N CYS A 59 -8.13 4.06 -3.14
CA CYS A 59 -8.61 4.36 -1.80
C CYS A 59 -9.65 5.49 -1.78
N ALA A 60 -9.44 6.55 -2.58
CA ALA A 60 -10.38 7.66 -2.74
C ALA A 60 -11.68 7.21 -3.42
N CYS A 61 -11.60 6.47 -4.52
CA CYS A 61 -12.76 5.87 -5.18
C CYS A 61 -13.56 4.98 -4.24
N TRP A 62 -12.87 4.15 -3.46
CA TRP A 62 -13.50 3.29 -2.45
C TRP A 62 -14.24 4.08 -1.39
N SER A 63 -13.60 5.13 -0.84
CA SER A 63 -14.20 6.01 0.14
C SER A 63 -15.45 6.72 -0.41
N MET A 64 -15.47 7.07 -1.69
CA MET A 64 -16.65 7.69 -2.31
C MET A 64 -17.82 6.71 -2.45
N ILE A 65 -17.56 5.45 -2.81
CA ILE A 65 -18.61 4.44 -3.01
C ILE A 65 -19.18 3.95 -1.67
N PHE A 66 -18.32 3.66 -0.70
CA PHE A 66 -18.71 2.96 0.53
C PHE A 66 -18.77 3.87 1.76
N ASN A 67 -18.44 5.17 1.60
CA ASN A 67 -18.33 6.16 2.68
C ASN A 67 -17.50 5.67 3.88
N ASN A 68 -16.56 4.76 3.62
CA ASN A 68 -15.77 4.07 4.63
C ASN A 68 -14.49 3.53 4.00
N LEU A 69 -13.41 3.56 4.76
CA LEU A 69 -12.09 3.05 4.37
C LEU A 69 -11.84 1.63 4.87
N LYS A 70 -12.81 1.03 5.58
CA LYS A 70 -12.68 -0.33 6.13
C LYS A 70 -12.79 -1.37 5.01
N ALA A 71 -11.83 -2.30 4.96
CA ALA A 71 -11.85 -3.44 4.04
C ALA A 71 -12.77 -4.59 4.53
N HIS A 72 -13.24 -4.53 5.78
CA HIS A 72 -14.04 -5.60 6.37
C HIS A 72 -15.49 -5.53 5.91
N LYS A 73 -15.95 -6.63 5.27
CA LYS A 73 -17.32 -6.90 4.75
C LYS A 73 -17.63 -6.44 3.33
N ILE A 74 -16.76 -6.76 2.37
CA ILE A 74 -17.19 -6.89 0.98
C ILE A 74 -17.87 -8.26 0.84
N SER A 75 -19.12 -8.38 1.30
CA SER A 75 -19.97 -9.46 0.80
C SER A 75 -20.43 -9.04 -0.60
N LEU A 76 -19.68 -9.45 -1.63
CA LEU A 76 -20.06 -9.26 -3.04
C LEU A 76 -21.51 -9.68 -3.35
N SER A 77 -22.09 -10.54 -2.50
CA SER A 77 -23.49 -10.97 -2.55
C SER A 77 -24.53 -9.86 -2.35
N LYS A 78 -24.17 -8.67 -1.82
CA LYS A 78 -25.14 -7.56 -1.62
C LYS A 78 -25.33 -6.64 -2.83
N TYR A 79 -24.48 -6.75 -3.85
CA TYR A 79 -24.54 -5.94 -5.07
C TYR A 79 -24.95 -6.76 -6.31
N ALA A 80 -25.29 -8.04 -6.12
CA ALA A 80 -25.69 -8.97 -7.19
C ALA A 80 -27.20 -9.28 -7.18
N SER A 81 -28.03 -8.36 -6.68
CA SER A 81 -29.50 -8.43 -6.79
C SER A 81 -30.04 -7.17 -7.45
#